data_AF-A0A484CDK3-F1
#
_entry.id   AF-A0A484CDK3-F1
#
_cell.length_a   1.000
_cell.length_b   1.000
_cell.length_c   1.000
_cell.angle_alpha   90.00
_cell.angle_beta   90.00
_cell.angle_gamma   90.00
#
_symmetry.space_group_name_H-M   'P 1'
#
loop_
_entity.id
_entity.type
_entity.pdbx_description
1 polymer ?
#
loop_
_entity_poly.entity_id
_entity_poly.type
_entity_poly.pdbx_seq_one_letter_code
_entity_poly.pdbx_strand_id
1 'polypeptide(L)' 'MKIYLLLLLLLPLCSALEPSYIECIGHDFLMVNNLLIHCSSKVQQACYTRDNGEKGCTQLESCSKPGWTCCYTNRCNA' A
#
# COMPACT_ATOMS: atom_id res chain seq x y z
N MET A 1 24.14 33.53 3.56
CA MET A 1 22.67 33.67 3.74
C MET A 1 21.83 33.08 2.59
N LYS A 2 22.29 33.07 1.33
CA LYS A 2 21.54 32.46 0.20
C LYS A 2 21.49 30.92 0.21
N ILE A 3 22.52 30.24 0.72
CA ILE A 3 22.59 28.75 0.74
C ILE A 3 21.53 28.14 1.65
N TYR A 4 21.22 28.79 2.78
CA TYR A 4 20.17 28.33 3.69
C TYR A 4 18.78 28.39 3.07
N LEU A 5 18.54 29.37 2.18
CA LEU A 5 17.29 29.48 1.43
C LEU A 5 17.12 28.32 0.43
N LEU A 6 18.23 27.93 -0.22
CA LEU A 6 18.29 26.77 -1.11
C LEU A 6 18.08 25.45 -0.35
N LEU A 7 18.66 25.33 0.86
CA LEU A 7 18.42 24.20 1.74
C LEU A 7 16.93 24.11 2.12
N LEU A 8 16.31 25.23 2.54
CA LEU A 8 14.88 25.31 2.90
C LEU A 8 13.94 24.87 1.75
N LEU A 9 14.30 25.18 0.50
CA LEU A 9 13.57 24.77 -0.70
C LEU A 9 13.69 23.26 -1.01
N LEU A 10 14.71 22.58 -0.50
CA LEU A 10 14.94 21.14 -0.70
C LEU A 10 14.25 20.25 0.35
N LEU A 11 13.91 20.78 1.54
CA LEU A 11 13.17 20.03 2.57
C LEU A 11 11.85 19.40 2.06
N PRO A 12 10.98 20.06 1.27
CA PRO A 12 9.71 19.47 0.85
C PRO A 12 9.87 18.30 -0.14
N LEU A 13 11.00 18.19 -0.86
CA LEU A 13 11.25 17.03 -1.72
C LEU A 13 11.57 15.76 -0.91
N CYS A 14 12.15 15.90 0.29
CA CYS A 14 12.37 14.76 1.18
C CYS A 14 11.08 14.29 1.86
N SER A 15 10.13 15.19 2.14
CA SER A 15 8.84 14.86 2.78
C SER A 15 7.81 14.26 1.83
N ALA A 16 8.01 14.33 0.51
CA ALA A 16 7.08 13.75 -0.47
C ALA A 16 7.15 12.21 -0.57
N LEU A 17 8.10 11.58 0.15
CA LEU A 17 8.33 10.14 0.14
C LEU A 17 7.83 9.47 1.43
N GLU A 18 6.74 9.97 2.01
CA GLU A 18 6.09 9.30 3.14
C GLU A 18 5.59 7.91 2.68
N PRO A 19 5.91 6.83 3.42
CA PRO A 19 5.41 5.51 3.09
C PRO A 19 3.88 5.50 3.22
N SER A 20 3.21 5.06 2.16
CA SER A 20 1.79 4.74 2.20
C SER A 20 1.56 3.58 3.16
N TYR A 21 0.48 3.68 3.93
CA TYR A 21 0.07 2.69 4.91
C TYR A 21 -1.39 2.29 4.67
N ILE A 22 -1.66 1.00 4.61
CA ILE A 22 -3.01 0.43 4.54
C ILE A 22 -3.08 -0.89 5.32
N GLU A 23 -4.21 -1.12 5.98
CA GLU A 23 -4.50 -2.40 6.63
C GLU A 23 -5.39 -3.25 5.74
N CYS A 24 -5.08 -4.52 5.55
CA CYS A 24 -5.89 -5.43 4.74
C CYS A 24 -6.07 -6.78 5.44
N ILE A 25 -6.98 -7.57 4.92
CA ILE A 25 -7.10 -8.99 5.25
C ILE A 25 -6.22 -9.78 4.29
N GLY A 26 -5.45 -10.73 4.80
CA GLY A 26 -4.53 -11.52 4.00
C GLY A 26 -4.36 -12.96 4.45
N HIS A 27 -3.49 -13.64 3.71
CA HIS A 27 -2.95 -14.97 4.03
C HIS A 27 -1.50 -14.84 4.47
N ASP A 28 -1.11 -15.55 5.52
CA ASP A 28 0.29 -15.68 5.93
C ASP A 28 0.92 -16.97 5.37
N PHE A 29 2.25 -17.06 5.40
CA PHE A 29 3.07 -18.19 4.92
C PHE A 29 2.67 -19.54 5.52
N LEU A 30 2.01 -19.55 6.68
CA LEU A 30 1.47 -20.74 7.34
C LEU A 30 0.05 -21.14 6.86
N MET A 31 -0.44 -20.56 5.76
CA MET A 31 -1.79 -20.79 5.22
C MET A 31 -2.91 -20.41 6.23
N VAL A 32 -2.63 -19.46 7.12
CA VAL A 32 -3.64 -18.94 8.04
C VAL A 32 -4.40 -17.83 7.31
N ASN A 33 -5.71 -18.04 7.19
CA ASN A 33 -6.61 -17.13 6.50
C ASN A 33 -7.10 -16.02 7.45
N ASN A 34 -7.60 -14.94 6.86
CA ASN A 34 -8.25 -13.83 7.56
C ASN A 34 -7.35 -13.10 8.56
N LEU A 35 -6.06 -13.00 8.26
CA LEU A 35 -5.13 -12.25 9.09
C LEU A 35 -5.17 -10.77 8.76
N LEU A 36 -5.11 -9.94 9.80
CA LEU A 36 -4.86 -8.51 9.64
C LEU A 36 -3.39 -8.31 9.25
N ILE A 37 -3.17 -7.75 8.07
CA ILE A 37 -1.84 -7.40 7.57
C ILE A 37 -1.69 -5.87 7.49
N HIS A 38 -0.51 -5.40 7.87
CA HIS A 38 -0.13 -3.99 7.86
C HIS A 38 0.83 -3.75 6.70
N CYS A 39 0.39 -3.01 5.69
CA CYS A 39 1.14 -2.81 4.46
C CYS A 39 1.72 -1.41 4.42
N SER A 40 3.05 -1.33 4.47
CA SER A 40 3.82 -0.10 4.42
C SER A 40 4.73 -0.11 3.20
N SER A 41 4.61 0.89 2.34
CA SER A 41 5.35 0.96 1.08
C SER A 41 5.55 2.40 0.64
N LYS A 42 6.67 2.70 -0.02
CA LYS A 42 6.95 4.02 -0.64
C LYS A 42 6.00 4.37 -1.78
N VAL A 43 5.25 3.39 -2.29
CA VAL A 43 4.26 3.56 -3.35
C VAL A 43 2.89 3.14 -2.82
N GLN A 44 1.84 3.85 -3.27
CA GLN A 44 0.47 3.61 -2.83
C GLN A 44 0.03 2.17 -3.11
N GLN A 45 -0.58 1.55 -2.11
CA GLN A 45 -1.11 0.18 -2.18
C GLN A 45 -2.62 0.16 -1.97
N ALA A 46 -3.24 -0.94 -2.38
CA ALA A 46 -4.65 -1.25 -2.19
C ALA A 46 -4.79 -2.66 -1.61
N CYS A 47 -5.90 -2.91 -0.91
CA CYS A 47 -6.28 -4.27 -0.56
C CYS A 47 -6.81 -4.97 -1.81
N TYR A 48 -6.53 -6.27 -1.95
CA TYR A 48 -7.05 -7.07 -3.05
C TYR A 48 -7.70 -8.37 -2.57
N THR A 49 -8.55 -8.92 -3.43
CA THR A 49 -8.99 -10.32 -3.45
C THR A 49 -8.88 -10.83 -4.87
N ARG A 50 -8.25 -11.99 -5.07
CA ARG A 50 -8.16 -12.66 -6.38
C ARG A 50 -9.24 -13.72 -6.53
N ASP A 51 -9.49 -14.14 -7.77
CA ASP A 51 -10.52 -15.15 -8.09
C ASP A 51 -10.30 -16.51 -7.38
N ASN A 52 -9.05 -16.83 -7.06
CA ASN A 52 -8.68 -18.02 -6.29
C ASN A 52 -8.87 -17.87 -4.77
N GLY A 53 -9.38 -16.72 -4.30
CA GLY A 53 -9.58 -16.40 -2.89
C GLY A 53 -8.35 -15.86 -2.17
N GLU A 54 -7.21 -15.68 -2.86
CA GLU A 54 -6.01 -15.03 -2.29
C GLU A 54 -6.33 -13.57 -1.94
N LYS A 55 -5.95 -13.14 -0.73
CA LYS A 55 -6.15 -11.77 -0.25
C LYS A 55 -4.82 -11.17 0.19
N GLY A 56 -4.70 -9.85 0.07
CA GLY A 56 -3.55 -9.14 0.62
C GLY A 56 -3.48 -7.69 0.18
N CYS A 57 -2.26 -7.16 0.08
CA CYS A 57 -1.97 -5.82 -0.41
C CYS A 57 -1.21 -5.87 -1.73
N THR A 58 -1.51 -4.95 -2.64
CA THR A 58 -0.84 -4.86 -3.94
C THR A 58 -0.69 -3.40 -4.37
N GLN A 59 0.21 -3.15 -5.31
CA GLN A 59 0.31 -1.84 -5.95
C GLN A 59 -0.91 -1.59 -6.85
N LEU A 60 -1.31 -0.33 -7.01
CA LEU A 60 -2.51 0.06 -7.76
C LEU A 60 -2.54 -0.48 -9.20
N GLU A 61 -1.38 -0.64 -9.82
CA GLU A 61 -1.22 -1.18 -11.19
C GLU A 61 -1.75 -2.61 -11.33
N SER A 62 -1.68 -3.41 -10.27
CA SER A 62 -2.21 -4.78 -10.29
C SER A 62 -3.74 -4.81 -10.29
N CYS A 63 -4.41 -3.76 -9.84
CA CYS A 63 -5.87 -3.69 -9.78
C CYS A 63 -6.54 -3.63 -11.16
N SER A 64 -5.79 -3.27 -12.20
CA SER A 64 -6.26 -3.29 -13.59
C SER A 64 -6.12 -4.66 -14.26
N LYS A 65 -5.49 -5.64 -13.60
CA LYS A 65 -5.26 -6.97 -14.16
C LYS A 65 -6.51 -7.84 -14.00
N PRO A 66 -6.81 -8.73 -14.96
CA PRO A 66 -7.93 -9.66 -14.83
C PRO A 66 -7.74 -10.59 -13.63
N GLY A 67 -8.85 -10.87 -12.94
CA GLY A 67 -8.89 -11.70 -11.74
C GLY A 67 -8.36 -11.03 -10.46
N TRP A 68 -8.31 -9.69 -10.46
CA TRP A 68 -8.03 -8.87 -9.29
C TRP A 68 -9.24 -8.00 -8.98
N THR A 69 -9.70 -8.06 -7.73
CA THR A 69 -10.67 -7.10 -7.18
C THR A 69 -9.95 -6.29 -6.12
N CYS A 70 -9.95 -4.96 -6.24
CA CYS A 70 -9.27 -4.06 -5.32
C CYS A 70 -10.21 -3.11 -4.59
N CYS A 71 -9.79 -2.67 -3.41
CA CYS A 71 -10.43 -1.62 -2.63
C CYS A 71 -9.39 -0.81 -1.83
N TYR A 72 -9.72 0.42 -1.44
CA TYR A 72 -8.74 1.47 -1.10
C TYR A 72 -8.85 2.00 0.34
N THR A 73 -9.57 1.29 1.21
CA THR A 73 -9.74 1.68 2.61
C THR A 73 -9.31 0.55 3.53
N ASN A 74 -9.02 0.87 4.78
CA ASN A 74 -8.57 -0.14 5.74
C ASN A 74 -9.58 -1.29 5.87
N ARG A 75 -9.09 -2.52 5.71
CA ARG A 75 -9.79 -3.80 5.91
C ARG A 75 -10.99 -4.01 4.99
N CYS A 76 -11.03 -3.31 3.86
CA CYS A 76 -12.15 -3.35 2.92
C CYS A 76 -12.33 -4.69 2.18
N ASN A 77 -11.35 -5.59 2.25
CA ASN A 77 -11.37 -6.91 1.63
C ASN A 77 -11.70 -8.04 2.62
N ALA A 78 -12.36 -7.72 3.74
CA ALA A 78 -12.89 -8.71 4.69
C ALA A 78 -13.92 -9.63 4.04
#